data_AF-A0A1F6I853-F1
#
_entry.id   AF-A0A1F6I853-F1
#
_cell.length_a   1.000
_cell.length_b   1.000
_cell.length_c   1.000
_cell.angle_alpha   90.00
_cell.angle_beta   90.00
_cell.angle_gamma   90.00
#
_symmetry.space_group_name_H-M   'P 1'
#
loop_
_entity.id
_entity.type
_entity.pdbx_description
1 polymer ?
#
loop_
_entity_poly.entity_id
_entity_poly.type
_entity_poly.pdbx_seq_one_letter_code
_entity_poly.pdbx_strand_id
1 'polypeptide(L)'
;MKLSLHKGFTLIELLVVIAVLGVLAGVLLIAVNPLEQLARGRDSGRKNAIGQLATATQAYFTARNGTYLAESAEWIGGASPSLVSSGELKNAPAEIAYGVGGTSACATNENNNYCYDLDTAGTEAIVYVRLESTSESSKCASDTDDPYFVWSSALSRSCLVCSGTEPAAQAGVTCNAMQ
;
A
#
# COMPACT_ATOMS: atom_id res chain seq x y z
N MET A 1 -30.03 3.54 -58.16
CA MET A 1 -29.30 3.43 -56.89
C MET A 1 -30.34 3.44 -55.77
N LYS A 2 -30.58 2.29 -55.13
CA LYS A 2 -31.70 2.10 -54.18
C LYS A 2 -31.24 2.61 -52.81
N LEU A 3 -31.72 3.77 -52.36
CA LEU A 3 -31.44 4.27 -51.00
C LEU A 3 -32.31 3.48 -49.99
N SER A 4 -31.65 2.77 -49.09
CA SER A 4 -32.29 2.12 -47.94
C SER A 4 -32.62 3.17 -46.87
N LEU A 5 -33.91 3.31 -46.54
CA LEU A 5 -34.32 4.04 -45.33
C LEU A 5 -33.89 3.24 -44.10
N HIS A 6 -32.95 3.78 -43.34
CA HIS A 6 -32.62 3.29 -42.02
C HIS A 6 -33.81 3.58 -41.09
N LYS A 7 -34.42 2.53 -40.53
CA LYS A 7 -35.42 2.66 -39.47
C LYS A 7 -34.77 3.38 -38.28
N GLY A 8 -35.29 4.57 -37.95
CA GLY A 8 -34.89 5.31 -36.75
C GLY A 8 -35.41 4.63 -35.48
N PHE A 9 -34.68 4.81 -34.38
CA PHE A 9 -35.08 4.37 -33.03
C PHE A 9 -36.36 5.07 -32.60
N THR A 10 -37.28 4.35 -31.96
CA THR A 10 -38.48 4.94 -31.38
C THR A 10 -38.17 5.60 -30.03
N LEU A 11 -38.92 6.65 -29.69
CA LEU A 11 -38.78 7.32 -28.39
C LEU A 11 -39.09 6.38 -27.22
N ILE A 12 -40.01 5.43 -27.40
CA ILE A 12 -40.36 4.46 -26.37
C ILE A 12 -39.23 3.44 -26.14
N GLU A 13 -38.54 3.02 -27.19
CA GLU A 13 -37.37 2.14 -27.07
C GLU A 13 -36.25 2.81 -26.27
N LEU A 14 -35.98 4.09 -26.54
CA LEU A 14 -34.95 4.82 -25.79
C LEU A 14 -35.37 5.04 -24.32
N LEU A 15 -36.66 5.29 -24.07
CA LEU A 15 -37.19 5.49 -22.71
C LEU A 15 -37.10 4.22 -21.85
N VAL A 16 -37.46 3.06 -22.40
CA VAL A 16 -37.36 1.79 -21.67
C VAL A 16 -35.89 1.45 -21.39
N VAL A 17 -34.98 1.72 -22.32
CA VAL A 17 -33.56 1.43 -22.15
C VAL A 17 -32.96 2.26 -21.01
N ILE A 18 -33.19 3.57 -20.95
CA ILE A 18 -32.67 4.38 -19.84
C ILE A 18 -33.29 4.00 -18.49
N ALA A 19 -34.56 3.57 -18.49
CA ALA A 19 -35.23 3.07 -17.28
C ALA A 19 -34.57 1.78 -16.76
N VAL A 20 -34.30 0.82 -17.65
CA VAL A 20 -33.61 -0.43 -17.28
C VAL A 20 -32.15 -0.17 -16.86
N LEU A 21 -31.43 0.70 -17.58
CA LEU A 21 -30.06 1.09 -17.21
C LEU A 21 -30.01 1.77 -15.84
N GLY A 22 -30.99 2.61 -15.50
CA GLY A 22 -31.09 3.24 -14.19
C GLY A 22 -31.27 2.23 -13.05
N VAL A 23 -32.13 1.23 -13.23
CA VAL A 23 -32.35 0.17 -12.23
C VAL A 23 -31.10 -0.70 -12.06
N LEU A 24 -30.48 -1.14 -13.16
CA LEU A 24 -29.27 -1.96 -13.11
C LEU A 24 -28.08 -1.22 -12.48
N ALA A 25 -27.92 0.07 -12.76
CA ALA A 25 -26.88 0.89 -12.16
C ALA A 25 -27.06 1.03 -10.63
N GLY A 26 -28.31 1.18 -10.16
CA GLY A 26 -28.61 1.27 -8.73
C GLY A 26 -28.25 -0.01 -7.96
N VAL A 27 -28.55 -1.19 -8.52
CA VAL A 27 -28.22 -2.48 -7.90
C VAL A 27 -26.71 -2.70 -7.83
N LEU A 28 -25.97 -2.31 -8.87
CA LEU A 28 -24.53 -2.52 -8.96
C LEU A 28 -23.75 -1.79 -7.86
N LEU A 29 -24.14 -0.57 -7.52
CA LEU A 29 -23.48 0.23 -6.48
C LEU A 29 -23.65 -0.33 -5.07
N ILE A 30 -24.75 -1.04 -4.82
CA ILE A 30 -24.98 -1.71 -3.52
C ILE A 30 -24.15 -3.00 -3.44
N ALA A 31 -24.00 -3.71 -4.56
CA ALA A 31 -23.32 -5.00 -4.60
C ALA A 31 -21.78 -4.88 -4.59
N VAL A 32 -21.25 -3.85 -5.25
CA VAL A 32 -19.81 -3.61 -5.35
C VAL A 32 -19.48 -2.40 -4.50
N ASN A 33 -18.80 -2.57 -3.37
CA ASN A 33 -18.26 -1.43 -2.63
C ASN A 33 -17.05 -0.87 -3.41
N PRO A 34 -17.21 0.20 -4.22
CA PRO A 34 -16.13 0.64 -5.11
C PRO A 34 -14.96 1.24 -4.31
N LEU A 35 -15.24 1.80 -3.14
CA LEU A 35 -14.23 2.39 -2.26
C LEU A 35 -13.27 1.33 -1.74
N GLU A 36 -13.80 0.18 -1.32
CA GLU A 36 -13.01 -0.98 -0.90
C GLU A 36 -12.15 -1.54 -2.04
N GLN A 37 -12.69 -1.60 -3.27
CA GLN A 37 -11.90 -2.08 -4.41
C GLN A 37 -10.73 -1.15 -4.74
N LEU A 38 -10.95 0.16 -4.65
CA LEU A 38 -9.89 1.15 -4.83
C LEU A 38 -8.84 1.07 -3.70
N ALA A 39 -9.28 0.88 -2.46
CA ALA A 39 -8.40 0.67 -1.31
C ALA A 39 -7.50 -0.56 -1.50
N ARG A 40 -8.07 -1.70 -1.88
CA ARG A 40 -7.30 -2.93 -2.21
C ARG A 40 -6.32 -2.72 -3.35
N GLY A 41 -6.70 -1.95 -4.36
CA GLY A 41 -5.82 -1.58 -5.48
C GLY A 41 -4.59 -0.79 -5.00
N ARG A 42 -4.80 0.22 -4.15
CA ARG A 42 -3.71 1.00 -3.54
C ARG A 42 -2.84 0.15 -2.62
N ASP A 43 -3.44 -0.69 -1.78
CA ASP A 43 -2.73 -1.59 -0.88
C ASP A 43 -1.88 -2.62 -1.64
N SER A 44 -2.35 -3.12 -2.79
CA SER A 44 -1.53 -3.97 -3.67
C SER A 44 -0.28 -3.23 -4.17
N GLY A 45 -0.43 -1.97 -4.58
CA GLY A 45 0.69 -1.10 -4.95
C GLY A 45 1.67 -0.90 -3.79
N ARG A 46 1.16 -0.63 -2.58
CA ARG A 46 1.98 -0.47 -1.36
C ARG A 46 2.78 -1.74 -1.04
N LYS A 47 2.14 -2.91 -1.07
CA LYS A 47 2.82 -4.20 -0.83
C LYS A 47 3.92 -4.47 -1.85
N ASN A 48 3.70 -4.15 -3.13
CA ASN A 48 4.70 -4.27 -4.17
C ASN A 48 5.88 -3.31 -3.95
N ALA A 49 5.62 -2.08 -3.53
CA ALA A 49 6.66 -1.12 -3.17
C ALA A 49 7.48 -1.59 -1.97
N ILE A 50 6.84 -2.11 -0.92
CA ILE A 50 7.53 -2.72 0.24
C ILE A 50 8.45 -3.85 -0.21
N GLY A 51 8.05 -4.71 -1.15
CA GLY A 51 8.93 -5.76 -1.69
C GLY A 51 10.18 -5.23 -2.38
N GLN A 52 10.06 -4.12 -3.12
CA GLN A 52 11.21 -3.45 -3.76
C GLN A 52 12.13 -2.82 -2.72
N LEU A 53 11.56 -2.12 -1.74
CA LEU A 53 12.29 -1.47 -0.65
C LEU A 53 12.99 -2.50 0.25
N ALA A 54 12.33 -3.61 0.57
CA ALA A 54 12.91 -4.73 1.30
C ALA A 54 14.16 -5.28 0.60
N THR A 55 14.05 -5.52 -0.71
CA THR A 55 15.16 -6.03 -1.51
C THR A 55 16.33 -5.04 -1.53
N ALA A 56 16.06 -3.75 -1.74
CA ALA A 56 17.08 -2.71 -1.74
C ALA A 56 17.74 -2.54 -0.37
N THR A 57 16.96 -2.57 0.70
CA THR A 57 17.44 -2.47 2.09
C THR A 57 18.34 -3.65 2.45
N GLN A 58 17.95 -4.87 2.04
CA GLN A 58 18.76 -6.07 2.24
C GLN A 58 20.04 -6.08 1.39
N ALA A 59 19.97 -5.56 0.16
CA ALA A 59 21.14 -5.38 -0.70
C ALA A 59 22.13 -4.39 -0.07
N TYR A 60 21.63 -3.28 0.49
CA TYR A 60 22.44 -2.29 1.19
C TYR A 60 23.19 -2.90 2.37
N PHE A 61 22.50 -3.69 3.20
CA PHE A 61 23.12 -4.42 4.31
C PHE A 61 24.28 -5.30 3.85
N THR A 62 24.10 -6.03 2.75
CA THR A 62 25.13 -6.90 2.18
C THR A 62 26.31 -6.10 1.62
N ALA A 63 26.04 -4.96 0.96
CA ALA A 63 27.06 -4.09 0.38
C ALA A 63 27.86 -3.28 1.43
N ARG A 64 27.27 -3.04 2.62
CA ARG A 64 27.83 -2.16 3.66
C ARG A 64 28.29 -2.92 4.90
N ASN A 65 28.90 -4.08 4.70
CA ASN A 65 29.52 -4.89 5.77
C ASN A 65 28.56 -5.28 6.91
N GLY A 66 27.29 -5.55 6.60
CA GLY A 66 26.31 -6.00 7.59
C GLY A 66 25.77 -4.89 8.48
N THR A 67 25.67 -3.68 7.95
CA THR A 67 25.01 -2.55 8.62
C THR A 67 23.90 -2.00 7.76
N TYR A 68 22.75 -1.75 8.38
CA TYR A 68 21.64 -1.06 7.72
C TYR A 68 21.86 0.45 7.70
N LEU A 69 21.02 1.15 6.95
CA LEU A 69 21.06 2.60 6.88
C LEU A 69 20.64 3.21 8.22
N ALA A 70 21.35 4.22 8.70
CA ALA A 70 20.95 4.95 9.90
C ALA A 70 19.65 5.74 9.65
N GLU A 71 18.79 5.83 10.65
CA GLU A 71 17.51 6.58 10.57
C GLU A 71 17.69 8.07 10.30
N SER A 72 18.84 8.64 10.68
CA SER A 72 19.16 10.03 10.38
C SER A 72 19.48 10.29 8.90
N ALA A 73 19.58 9.25 8.08
CA ALA A 73 19.82 9.38 6.66
C ALA A 73 18.51 9.46 5.86
N GLU A 74 18.52 10.26 4.80
CA GLU A 74 17.48 10.26 3.78
C GLU A 74 17.49 8.89 3.06
N TRP A 75 16.59 7.97 3.41
CA TRP A 75 16.62 6.59 2.89
C TRP A 75 16.14 6.51 1.44
N ILE A 76 14.90 6.94 1.16
CA ILE A 76 14.32 6.94 -0.20
C ILE A 76 13.78 8.31 -0.63
N GLY A 77 13.60 9.25 0.30
CA GLY A 77 13.20 10.62 0.02
C GLY A 77 14.36 11.60 0.07
N GLY A 78 14.04 12.88 -0.11
CA GLY A 78 15.01 13.98 0.01
C GLY A 78 15.83 14.27 -1.25
N ALA A 79 16.84 15.13 -1.09
CA ALA A 79 17.67 15.60 -2.20
C ALA A 79 18.74 14.57 -2.61
N SER A 80 19.09 13.65 -1.71
CA SER A 80 20.06 12.59 -1.97
C SER A 80 19.60 11.29 -1.31
N PRO A 81 18.56 10.63 -1.85
CA PRO A 81 18.04 9.40 -1.30
C PRO A 81 19.12 8.31 -1.32
N SER A 82 19.52 7.88 -0.13
CA SER A 82 20.68 7.02 0.11
C SER A 82 20.60 5.74 -0.72
N LEU A 83 19.49 5.00 -0.65
CA LEU A 83 19.31 3.74 -1.38
C LEU A 83 19.36 3.91 -2.90
N VAL A 84 18.99 5.08 -3.41
CA VAL A 84 19.06 5.38 -4.84
C VAL A 84 20.46 5.82 -5.24
N SER A 85 21.07 6.69 -4.43
CA SER A 85 22.41 7.24 -4.68
C SER A 85 23.52 6.20 -4.62
N SER A 86 23.40 5.18 -3.76
CA SER A 86 24.34 4.07 -3.70
C SER A 86 24.01 2.91 -4.66
N GLY A 87 22.86 2.98 -5.34
CA GLY A 87 22.53 2.12 -6.48
C GLY A 87 21.80 0.82 -6.14
N GLU A 88 21.41 0.60 -4.88
CA GLU A 88 20.61 -0.55 -4.45
C GLU A 88 19.14 -0.44 -4.88
N LEU A 89 18.69 0.78 -5.19
CA LEU A 89 17.37 1.09 -5.70
C LEU A 89 17.48 1.95 -6.95
N LYS A 90 16.85 1.56 -8.06
CA LYS A 90 16.92 2.34 -9.31
C LYS A 90 16.20 3.68 -9.21
N ASN A 91 15.00 3.68 -8.63
CA ASN A 91 14.17 4.84 -8.39
C ASN A 91 13.32 4.56 -7.13
N ALA A 92 13.08 5.57 -6.31
CA ALA A 92 12.16 5.45 -5.19
C ALA A 92 10.73 5.17 -5.69
N PRO A 93 9.97 4.26 -5.05
CA PRO A 93 8.55 4.08 -5.34
C PRO A 93 7.81 5.41 -5.21
N ALA A 94 6.90 5.67 -6.16
CA ALA A 94 6.03 6.84 -6.08
C ALA A 94 5.10 6.75 -4.86
N GLU A 95 4.72 7.91 -4.35
CA GLU A 95 3.75 8.01 -3.28
C GLU A 95 2.39 7.42 -3.71
N ILE A 96 1.83 6.57 -2.84
CA ILE A 96 0.46 6.08 -2.97
C ILE A 96 -0.38 6.73 -1.87
N ALA A 97 -1.03 7.85 -2.21
CA ALA A 97 -1.87 8.60 -1.29
C ALA A 97 -3.01 7.75 -0.72
N TYR A 98 -3.34 7.97 0.55
CA TYR A 98 -4.49 7.36 1.21
C TYR A 98 -5.81 7.90 0.65
N GLY A 99 -6.86 7.07 0.62
CA GLY A 99 -8.20 7.50 0.22
C GLY A 99 -8.86 8.44 1.22
N VAL A 100 -8.33 8.49 2.45
CA VAL A 100 -8.77 9.38 3.53
C VAL A 100 -7.69 10.44 3.75
N GLY A 101 -8.07 11.71 3.67
CA GLY A 101 -7.15 12.82 3.91
C GLY A 101 -6.70 12.89 5.37
N GLY A 102 -5.42 13.21 5.59
CA GLY A 102 -4.83 13.31 6.92
C GLY A 102 -4.33 11.98 7.51
N THR A 103 -4.49 10.87 6.80
CA THR A 103 -3.86 9.60 7.15
C THR A 103 -2.39 9.62 6.75
N SER A 104 -1.49 9.46 7.72
CA SER A 104 -0.07 9.20 7.48
C SER A 104 0.24 7.70 7.65
N ALA A 105 1.32 7.25 7.01
CA ALA A 105 1.82 5.88 7.16
C ALA A 105 2.55 5.67 8.50
N CYS A 106 3.27 6.69 8.96
CA CYS A 106 3.98 6.75 10.25
C CYS A 106 4.34 8.21 10.59
N ALA A 107 4.86 8.44 11.81
CA ALA A 107 5.29 9.73 12.30
C ALA A 107 6.79 10.00 12.05
N THR A 108 7.62 8.97 11.96
CA THR A 108 9.08 9.08 11.82
C THR A 108 9.61 8.38 10.59
N ASN A 109 10.68 8.94 10.00
CA ASN A 109 11.38 8.39 8.83
C ASN A 109 10.45 8.08 7.64
N GLU A 110 9.38 8.86 7.50
CA GLU A 110 8.39 8.71 6.46
C GLU A 110 8.87 9.33 5.15
N ASN A 111 8.83 8.56 4.08
CA ASN A 111 9.01 9.08 2.72
C ASN A 111 8.03 8.41 1.78
N ASN A 112 7.28 9.21 1.02
CA ASN A 112 6.29 8.74 0.04
C ASN A 112 5.24 7.79 0.65
N ASN A 113 4.85 7.99 1.91
CA ASN A 113 3.99 7.11 2.71
C ASN A 113 4.57 5.71 2.95
N TYR A 114 5.89 5.55 2.89
CA TYR A 114 6.59 4.36 3.38
C TYR A 114 7.40 4.75 4.60
N CYS A 115 7.63 3.77 5.47
CA CYS A 115 8.25 3.99 6.76
C CYS A 115 9.42 3.05 6.94
N TYR A 116 10.44 3.56 7.63
CA TYR A 116 11.65 2.85 7.94
C TYR A 116 11.97 3.00 9.41
N ASP A 117 12.32 1.90 10.06
CA ASP A 117 12.76 1.91 11.45
C ASP A 117 13.91 0.92 11.64
N LEU A 118 14.84 1.29 12.51
CA LEU A 118 16.06 0.54 12.78
C LEU A 118 16.20 0.28 14.27
N ASP A 119 16.61 -0.94 14.63
CA ASP A 119 17.00 -1.22 16.01
C ASP A 119 18.22 -0.36 16.41
N THR A 120 18.28 0.04 17.67
CA THR A 120 19.43 0.65 18.34
C THR A 120 20.78 -0.01 18.07
N ALA A 121 20.83 -1.32 17.81
CA ALA A 121 22.07 -2.01 17.46
C ALA A 121 22.48 -1.85 15.97
N GLY A 122 21.59 -1.35 15.11
CA GLY A 122 21.80 -1.21 13.67
C GLY A 122 21.79 -2.53 12.90
N THR A 123 21.35 -3.62 13.54
CA THR A 123 21.40 -5.00 13.00
C THR A 123 20.05 -5.51 12.52
N GLU A 124 18.95 -4.92 12.96
CA GLU A 124 17.60 -5.21 12.48
C GLU A 124 16.98 -3.94 11.93
N ALA A 125 16.39 -4.05 10.73
CA ALA A 125 15.63 -3.00 10.09
C ALA A 125 14.26 -3.51 9.71
N ILE A 126 13.28 -2.61 9.76
CA ILE A 126 11.95 -2.86 9.25
C ILE A 126 11.56 -1.80 8.22
N VAL A 127 10.83 -2.22 7.21
CA VAL A 127 10.21 -1.33 6.22
C VAL A 127 8.73 -1.62 6.26
N TYR A 128 7.91 -0.60 6.49
CA TYR A 128 6.48 -0.81 6.68
C TYR A 128 5.61 0.30 6.09
N VAL A 129 4.32 -0.01 6.00
CA VAL A 129 3.29 0.91 5.53
C VAL A 129 1.95 0.51 6.13
N ARG A 130 1.12 1.50 6.47
CA ARG A 130 -0.27 1.27 6.88
C ARG A 130 -1.14 0.95 5.67
N LEU A 131 -1.94 -0.10 5.76
CA LEU A 131 -2.94 -0.49 4.77
C LEU A 131 -4.28 0.17 5.10
N GLU A 132 -5.13 0.39 4.09
CA GLU A 132 -6.42 1.07 4.27
C GLU A 132 -7.64 0.22 3.92
N SER A 133 -7.43 -0.94 3.30
CA SER A 133 -8.50 -1.85 2.92
C SER A 133 -9.20 -2.43 4.14
N THR A 134 -10.54 -2.40 4.12
CA THR A 134 -11.35 -2.98 5.21
C THR A 134 -11.15 -4.49 5.32
N SER A 135 -10.73 -5.16 4.24
CA SER A 135 -10.34 -6.57 4.27
C SER A 135 -9.05 -6.87 5.03
N GLU A 136 -8.18 -5.88 5.17
CA GLU A 136 -6.94 -6.02 5.92
C GLU A 136 -7.18 -5.63 7.38
N SER A 137 -7.94 -4.57 7.64
CA SER A 137 -8.36 -4.21 8.99
C SER A 137 -9.24 -5.30 9.63
N SER A 138 -10.08 -6.00 8.85
CA SER A 138 -10.91 -7.11 9.37
C SER A 138 -10.10 -8.34 9.83
N LYS A 139 -8.79 -8.39 9.54
CA LYS A 139 -7.89 -9.44 10.04
C LYS A 139 -7.28 -9.07 11.39
N CYS A 140 -7.47 -7.83 11.83
CA CYS A 140 -7.05 -7.37 13.14
C CYS A 140 -8.08 -7.76 14.20
N ALA A 141 -7.60 -8.08 15.40
CA ALA A 141 -8.44 -8.56 16.48
C ALA A 141 -9.20 -7.41 17.19
N SER A 142 -8.67 -6.19 17.12
CA SER A 142 -9.27 -4.99 17.68
C SER A 142 -9.59 -3.97 16.58
N ASP A 143 -10.73 -3.27 16.72
CA ASP A 143 -11.10 -2.15 15.85
C ASP A 143 -10.20 -0.91 16.05
N THR A 144 -9.37 -0.92 17.09
CA THR A 144 -8.38 0.14 17.37
C THR A 144 -7.01 -0.15 16.75
N ASP A 145 -6.81 -1.35 16.22
CA ASP A 145 -5.53 -1.74 15.62
C ASP A 145 -5.49 -1.36 14.16
N ASP A 146 -4.37 -0.77 13.75
CA ASP A 146 -4.11 -0.47 12.36
C ASP A 146 -3.41 -1.65 11.66
N PRO A 147 -3.82 -1.98 10.43
CA PRO A 147 -3.18 -3.04 9.65
C PRO A 147 -1.92 -2.52 8.97
N TYR A 148 -0.74 -2.90 9.45
CA TYR A 148 0.54 -2.58 8.84
C TYR A 148 1.06 -3.76 8.01
N PHE A 149 1.55 -3.48 6.80
CA PHE A 149 2.35 -4.43 6.06
C PHE A 149 3.82 -4.15 6.34
N VAL A 150 4.49 -5.11 6.99
CA VAL A 150 5.85 -4.94 7.52
C VAL A 150 6.75 -5.97 6.89
N TRP A 151 7.88 -5.53 6.32
CA TRP A 151 9.05 -6.37 6.10
C TRP A 151 9.99 -6.22 7.28
N SER A 152 10.46 -7.34 7.84
CA SER A 152 11.49 -7.36 8.88
C SER A 152 12.71 -8.14 8.40
N SER A 153 13.89 -7.57 8.63
CA SER A 153 15.14 -8.25 8.33
C SER A 153 15.40 -9.44 9.25
N ALA A 154 14.97 -9.39 10.52
CA ALA A 154 15.16 -10.52 11.44
C ALA A 154 14.34 -11.74 11.02
N LEU A 155 13.17 -11.52 10.43
CA LEU A 155 12.33 -12.60 9.88
C LEU A 155 12.62 -12.92 8.41
N SER A 156 13.40 -12.08 7.73
CA SER A 156 13.69 -12.19 6.29
C SER A 156 12.43 -12.32 5.41
N ARG A 157 11.29 -11.77 5.87
CA ARG A 157 10.00 -11.87 5.18
C ARG A 157 9.12 -10.67 5.48
N SER A 158 8.09 -10.49 4.65
CA SER A 158 7.01 -9.55 4.89
C SER A 158 5.76 -10.23 5.43
N CYS A 159 4.99 -9.51 6.26
CA CYS A 159 3.75 -9.99 6.84
C CYS A 159 2.83 -8.84 7.26
N LEU A 160 1.58 -9.20 7.58
CA LEU A 160 0.62 -8.27 8.17
C LEU A 160 0.82 -8.25 9.70
N VAL A 161 0.84 -7.04 10.25
CA VAL A 161 0.96 -6.75 11.68
C VAL A 161 -0.21 -5.84 12.05
N CYS A 162 -0.98 -6.23 13.07
CA CYS A 162 -2.07 -5.41 13.60
C CYS A 162 -1.61 -4.83 14.92
N SER A 163 -1.62 -3.51 15.05
CA SER A 163 -1.16 -2.81 16.25
C SER A 163 -1.82 -1.44 16.36
N GLY A 164 -2.18 -1.02 17.57
CA GLY A 164 -2.63 0.34 17.87
C GLY A 164 -1.50 1.39 17.88
N THR A 165 -0.25 0.95 17.78
CA THR A 165 0.93 1.82 17.65
C THR A 165 1.79 1.42 16.46
N GLU A 166 2.61 2.35 15.98
CA GLU A 166 3.55 2.11 14.88
C GLU A 166 4.48 0.93 15.18
N PRO A 167 4.74 0.04 14.19
CA PRO A 167 5.71 -1.04 14.34
C PRO A 167 7.12 -0.51 14.60
N ALA A 168 7.86 -1.18 15.47
CA ALA A 168 9.27 -0.89 15.77
C ALA A 168 10.12 -2.16 15.62
N ALA A 169 11.34 -2.01 15.09
CA ALA A 169 12.31 -3.08 14.90
C ALA A 169 12.72 -3.73 16.23
N GLN A 170 12.77 -2.95 17.31
CA GLN A 170 13.26 -3.37 18.62
C GLN A 170 12.34 -4.33 19.38
N ALA A 171 11.06 -4.41 18.99
CA ALA A 171 10.05 -5.18 19.73
C ALA A 171 9.93 -6.64 19.27
N GLY A 172 10.70 -7.05 18.24
CA GLY A 172 10.56 -8.35 17.60
C GLY A 172 9.20 -8.42 16.90
N VAL A 173 9.15 -8.00 15.63
CA VAL A 173 7.91 -7.99 14.84
C VAL A 173 7.31 -9.39 14.81
N THR A 174 6.21 -9.64 15.53
CA THR A 174 5.49 -10.90 15.44
C THR A 174 4.50 -10.81 14.30
N CYS A 175 4.76 -11.52 13.21
CA CYS A 175 3.77 -11.70 12.15
C CYS A 175 2.52 -12.35 12.76
N ASN A 176 1.36 -11.67 12.67
CA ASN A 176 0.11 -12.31 13.06
C ASN A 176 -0.11 -13.50 12.10
N ALA A 177 -0.35 -14.69 12.65
CA ALA A 177 -0.78 -15.81 11.84
C ALA A 177 -2.10 -15.40 11.20
N MET A 178 -2.15 -15.35 9.86
CA MET A 178 -3.40 -15.16 9.13
C MET A 178 -4.36 -16.26 9.60
N GLN A 179 -5.39 -15.90 10.37
CA GLN A 179 -6.51 -16.78 10.67
C GLN A 179 -7.47 -16.81 9.49
#